data_AF-A0A1R4K6H8-F1
#
_entry.id   AF-A0A1R4K6H8-F1
#
_cell.length_a   1.000
_cell.length_b   1.000
_cell.length_c   1.000
_cell.angle_alpha   90.00
_cell.angle_beta   90.00
_cell.angle_gamma   90.00
#
_symmetry.space_group_name_H-M   'P 1'
#
loop_
_entity.id
_entity.type
_entity.pdbx_description
1 polymer ?
#
loop_
_entity_poly.entity_id
_entity_poly.type
_entity_poly.pdbx_seq_one_letter_code
_entity_poly.pdbx_strand_id
1 'polypeptide(L)'
;MLKDSPERIGERVHLSITFNPALPKFTSPVQFKNALAENPQAKKAFENLPPYLQKEINRYLTNLKSQASLASNTERAIAFLLGKGKFIGREKP
;
A
#
# COMPACT_ATOMS: atom_id res chain seq x y z
N MET A 1 12.81 -14.03 -24.21
CA MET A 1 13.06 -15.12 -23.24
C MET A 1 14.52 -15.02 -22.80
N LEU A 2 14.82 -15.30 -21.53
CA LEU A 2 16.21 -15.29 -21.01
C LEU A 2 17.01 -16.41 -21.70
N LYS A 3 18.23 -16.10 -22.17
CA LYS A 3 19.06 -17.02 -22.97
C LYS A 3 19.34 -18.34 -22.26
N ASP A 4 19.53 -18.30 -20.95
CA ASP A 4 19.95 -19.47 -20.16
C ASP A 4 18.75 -20.18 -19.49
N SER A 5 17.52 -19.73 -19.79
CA SER A 5 16.30 -20.32 -19.24
C SER A 5 16.14 -21.83 -19.47
N PRO A 6 16.59 -22.44 -20.58
CA PRO A 6 16.50 -23.89 -20.76
C PRO A 6 17.63 -24.68 -20.07
N GLU A 7 18.69 -24.03 -19.59
CA GLU A 7 19.90 -24.72 -19.09
C GLU A 7 19.74 -25.32 -17.68
N ARG A 8 18.69 -24.95 -16.95
CA ARG A 8 18.46 -25.38 -15.55
C ARG A 8 17.21 -26.23 -15.37
N ILE A 9 16.68 -26.78 -16.46
CA ILE A 9 15.52 -27.68 -16.43
C ILE A 9 15.91 -28.97 -15.69
N GLY A 10 15.19 -29.30 -14.62
CA GLY A 10 15.40 -30.53 -13.84
C GLY A 10 16.28 -30.39 -12.60
N GLU A 11 16.78 -29.19 -12.30
CA GLU A 11 17.58 -28.96 -11.11
C GLU A 11 16.75 -29.02 -9.81
N ARG A 12 17.27 -29.71 -8.79
CA ARG A 12 16.69 -29.71 -7.45
C ARG A 12 17.36 -28.64 -6.61
N VAL A 13 16.61 -27.59 -6.29
CA VAL A 13 17.08 -26.54 -5.37
C VAL A 13 16.62 -26.83 -3.95
N HIS A 14 17.50 -26.59 -2.98
CA HIS A 14 17.13 -26.54 -1.58
C HIS A 14 16.71 -25.12 -1.23
N LEU A 15 15.48 -24.98 -0.74
CA LEU A 15 14.93 -23.72 -0.27
C LEU A 15 14.67 -23.84 1.23
N SER A 16 14.98 -22.79 1.97
CA SER A 16 14.57 -22.65 3.36
C SER A 16 13.62 -21.46 3.48
N ILE A 17 12.57 -21.63 4.28
CA ILE A 17 11.62 -20.58 4.61
C ILE A 17 11.68 -20.40 6.12
N THR A 18 11.94 -19.17 6.56
CA THR A 18 11.96 -18.82 7.98
C THR A 18 10.79 -17.91 8.31
N PHE A 19 10.06 -18.23 9.37
CA PHE A 19 9.01 -17.36 9.88
C PHE A 19 9.63 -16.11 10.52
N ASN A 20 9.21 -14.93 10.04
CA ASN A 20 9.51 -13.67 10.71
C ASN A 20 8.32 -13.29 11.61
N PRO A 21 8.45 -13.35 12.94
CA PRO A 21 7.37 -12.99 13.87
C PRO A 21 7.13 -11.47 13.93
N ALA A 22 8.03 -10.66 13.37
CA ALA A 22 7.85 -9.22 13.35
C ALA A 22 6.66 -8.86 12.46
N LEU A 23 5.63 -8.26 13.07
CA LEU A 23 4.56 -7.63 12.31
C LEU A 23 5.18 -6.56 11.41
N PRO A 24 4.92 -6.57 10.09
CA PRO A 24 5.39 -5.50 9.24
C PRO A 24 4.74 -4.20 9.72
N LYS A 25 5.59 -3.25 10.17
CA LYS A 25 5.18 -1.94 10.64
C LYS A 25 4.78 -1.08 9.44
N PHE A 26 3.64 -1.36 8.81
CA PHE A 26 3.03 -0.45 7.84
C PHE A 26 2.36 0.69 8.59
N THR A 27 3.19 1.52 9.22
CA THR A 27 2.74 2.75 9.85
C THR A 27 2.37 3.73 8.73
N SER A 28 1.17 4.28 8.78
CA SER A 28 0.73 5.33 7.87
C SER A 28 1.80 6.44 7.81
N PRO A 29 2.24 6.87 6.61
CA PRO A 29 3.17 7.98 6.48
C PRO A 29 2.66 9.22 7.21
N VAL A 30 3.56 9.99 7.83
CA VAL A 30 3.19 11.20 8.60
C VAL A 30 2.36 12.16 7.74
N GLN A 31 2.72 12.32 6.47
CA GLN A 31 1.98 13.15 5.52
C GLN A 31 0.52 12.70 5.36
N PHE A 32 0.26 11.40 5.28
CA PHE A 32 -1.10 10.87 5.16
C PHE A 32 -1.88 11.07 6.46
N LYS A 33 -1.24 10.89 7.62
CA LYS A 33 -1.87 11.17 8.92
C LYS A 33 -2.28 12.64 9.05
N ASN A 34 -1.43 13.55 8.63
CA ASN A 34 -1.72 14.98 8.63
C ASN A 34 -2.88 15.32 7.69
N ALA A 35 -2.86 14.78 6.46
CA ALA A 35 -3.95 14.96 5.50
C ALA A 35 -5.31 14.43 6.03
N LEU A 36 -5.32 13.31 6.76
CA LEU A 36 -6.51 12.81 7.44
C LEU A 36 -6.95 13.73 8.59
N ALA A 37 -6.00 14.27 9.38
CA ALA A 37 -6.31 15.19 10.46
C ALA A 37 -6.95 16.49 9.94
N GLU A 38 -6.50 16.98 8.79
CA GLU A 38 -7.06 18.15 8.10
C GLU A 38 -8.43 17.87 7.45
N ASN A 39 -8.77 16.59 7.22
CA ASN A 39 -10.02 16.17 6.58
C ASN A 39 -10.81 15.20 7.46
N PRO A 40 -11.60 15.68 8.44
CA PRO A 40 -12.33 14.84 9.38
C PRO A 40 -13.27 13.82 8.72
N GLN A 41 -13.89 14.18 7.60
CA GLN A 41 -14.74 13.26 6.83
C GLN A 41 -13.94 12.11 6.23
N ALA A 42 -12.78 12.39 5.64
CA ALA A 42 -11.90 11.37 5.07
C ALA A 42 -11.31 10.48 6.17
N LYS A 43 -10.96 11.06 7.34
CA LYS A 43 -10.53 10.31 8.53
C LYS A 43 -11.59 9.32 8.99
N LYS A 44 -12.84 9.77 9.16
CA LYS A 44 -13.95 8.90 9.55
C LYS A 44 -14.19 7.80 8.51
N ALA A 45 -14.10 8.12 7.22
CA ALA A 45 -14.21 7.12 6.17
C ALA A 45 -13.09 6.09 6.26
N PHE A 46 -11.83 6.52 6.45
CA PHE A 46 -10.67 5.65 6.61
C PHE A 46 -10.78 4.71 7.82
N GLU A 47 -11.21 5.24 8.97
CA GLU A 47 -11.39 4.46 10.20
C GLU A 47 -12.49 3.40 10.07
N ASN A 48 -13.51 3.65 9.25
CA ASN A 48 -14.59 2.70 8.96
C ASN A 48 -14.24 1.68 7.88
N LEU A 49 -13.09 1.81 7.20
CA LEU A 49 -12.68 0.84 6.19
C LEU A 49 -12.38 -0.53 6.82
N PRO A 50 -12.58 -1.63 6.08
CA PRO A 50 -12.08 -2.92 6.49
C PRO A 50 -10.56 -2.89 6.78
N PRO A 51 -10.07 -3.60 7.82
CA PRO A 51 -8.64 -3.56 8.19
C PRO A 51 -7.68 -3.92 7.05
N TYR A 52 -8.10 -4.80 6.15
CA TYR A 52 -7.29 -5.17 4.99
C TYR A 52 -7.07 -3.98 4.04
N LEU A 53 -8.06 -3.10 3.89
CA LEU A 53 -8.00 -1.97 2.98
C LEU A 53 -7.21 -0.81 3.60
N GLN A 54 -7.40 -0.56 4.90
CA GLN A 54 -6.52 0.36 5.64
C GLN A 54 -5.06 -0.05 5.50
N LYS A 55 -4.76 -1.35 5.65
CA LYS A 55 -3.43 -1.93 5.45
C LYS A 55 -2.94 -1.75 4.02
N GLU A 56 -3.80 -1.95 3.02
CA GLU A 56 -3.44 -1.81 1.60
C GLU A 56 -3.08 -0.38 1.24
N ILE A 57 -3.87 0.61 1.68
CA ILE A 57 -3.60 2.04 1.52
C ILE A 57 -2.28 2.41 2.20
N ASN A 58 -2.10 2.01 3.47
CA ASN A 58 -0.87 2.29 4.21
C ASN A 58 0.35 1.68 3.52
N ARG A 59 0.28 0.40 3.14
CA ARG A 59 1.35 -0.30 2.42
C ARG A 59 1.70 0.39 1.12
N TYR A 60 0.71 0.79 0.32
CA TYR A 60 0.94 1.46 -0.96
C TYR A 60 1.68 2.79 -0.73
N LEU A 61 1.20 3.63 0.19
CA LEU A 61 1.80 4.93 0.47
C LEU A 61 3.21 4.81 1.09
N THR A 62 3.42 3.88 2.01
CA THR A 62 4.74 3.65 2.64
C THR A 62 5.80 3.20 1.64
N ASN A 63 5.42 2.50 0.57
CA ASN A 63 6.35 1.99 -0.44
C ASN A 63 6.73 3.02 -1.52
N LEU A 64 6.15 4.23 -1.50
CA LEU A 64 6.47 5.26 -2.48
C LEU A 64 7.88 5.80 -2.25
N LYS A 65 8.69 5.81 -3.32
CA LYS A 65 10.12 6.16 -3.25
C LYS A 65 10.38 7.67 -3.19
N SER A 66 9.43 8.51 -3.63
CA SER A 66 9.61 9.96 -3.72
C SER A 66 8.54 10.71 -2.92
N GLN A 67 8.93 11.86 -2.36
CA GLN A 67 8.01 12.75 -1.63
C GLN A 67 6.93 13.32 -2.54
N ALA A 68 7.25 13.64 -3.80
CA ALA A 68 6.27 14.12 -4.77
C ALA A 68 5.22 13.05 -5.11
N SER A 69 5.64 11.78 -5.24
CA SER A 69 4.71 10.67 -5.40
C SER A 69 3.87 10.48 -4.14
N LEU A 70 4.46 10.57 -2.94
CA LEU A 70 3.71 10.46 -1.69
C LEU A 70 2.64 11.55 -1.57
N ALA A 71 2.96 12.80 -1.92
CA ALA A 71 2.03 13.92 -1.89
C ALA A 71 0.84 13.71 -2.84
N SER A 72 1.12 13.50 -4.13
CA SER A 72 0.07 13.29 -5.14
C SER A 72 -0.80 12.06 -4.85
N ASN A 73 -0.21 10.98 -4.33
CA ASN A 73 -0.99 9.79 -3.98
C ASN A 73 -1.75 9.94 -2.65
N THR A 74 -1.27 10.79 -1.73
CA THR A 74 -2.01 11.17 -0.52
C THR A 74 -3.29 11.93 -0.90
N GLU A 75 -3.20 12.89 -1.81
CA GLU A 75 -4.39 13.60 -2.33
C GLU A 75 -5.38 12.64 -2.99
N ARG A 76 -4.90 11.71 -3.81
CA ARG A 76 -5.75 10.68 -4.43
C ARG A 76 -6.41 9.76 -3.41
N ALA A 77 -5.70 9.40 -2.34
CA ALA A 77 -6.26 8.60 -1.25
C ALA A 77 -7.38 9.36 -0.53
N ILE A 78 -7.19 10.65 -0.23
CA ILE A 78 -8.24 11.50 0.35
C ILE A 78 -9.44 11.62 -0.59
N ALA A 79 -9.22 11.86 -1.88
CA ALA A 79 -10.30 11.92 -2.87
C ALA A 79 -11.10 10.61 -2.93
N PHE A 80 -10.42 9.46 -2.88
CA PHE A 80 -11.04 8.14 -2.81
C PHE A 80 -11.87 7.94 -1.54
N LEU A 81 -11.34 8.32 -0.37
CA LEU A 81 -12.07 8.25 0.90
C LEU A 81 -13.32 9.13 0.92
N LEU A 82 -13.33 10.22 0.14
CA LEU A 82 -14.50 11.10 -0.05
C LEU A 82 -15.44 10.62 -1.16
N GLY A 83 -15.15 9.48 -1.81
CA GLY A 83 -15.94 8.95 -2.93
C GLY A 83 -15.82 9.75 -4.24
N LYS A 84 -14.80 10.61 -4.36
CA LYS A 84 -14.57 11.51 -5.50
C LYS A 84 -13.53 10.99 -6.49
N GLY A 85 -13.03 9.78 -6.31
CA GLY A 85 -11.98 9.24 -7.17
C GLY A 85 -11.68 7.78 -6.93
N LYS A 86 -10.77 7.25 -7.75
CA LYS A 86 -10.28 5.87 -7.68
C LYS A 86 -8.90 5.83 -7.04
N PHE A 87 -8.65 4.83 -6.21
CA PHE A 87 -7.33 4.60 -5.62
C PHE A 87 -7.06 3.10 -5.55
N ILE A 88 -5.80 2.68 -5.71
CA ILE A 88 -5.36 1.27 -5.65
C ILE A 88 -6.26 0.30 -6.45
N GLY A 89 -6.75 0.73 -7.62
CA GLY A 89 -7.62 -0.07 -8.49
C GLY A 89 -9.09 -0.18 -8.04
N ARG A 90 -9.51 0.57 -7.01
CA ARG A 90 -10.86 0.58 -6.47
C ARG A 90 -11.59 1.87 -6.78
N GLU A 91 -12.90 1.77 -6.98
CA GLU A 91 -13.76 2.93 -7.27
C GLU A 91 -14.41 3.54 -6.03
N LYS A 92 -14.55 2.77 -4.95
CA LYS A 92 -15.20 3.19 -3.72
C LYS A 92 -14.45 2.70 -2.48
N PRO A 93 -14.44 3.50 -1.39
CA PRO A 93 -13.89 3.13 -0.09
C PRO A 93 -14.62 1.94 0.52
#